data_AF-A0A1M5KUF3-F1
#
_entry.id   AF-A0A1M5KUF3-F1
#
_cell.length_a   1.000
_cell.length_b   1.000
_cell.length_c   1.000
_cell.angle_alpha   90.00
_cell.angle_beta   90.00
_cell.angle_gamma   90.00
#
_symmetry.space_group_name_H-M   'P 1'
#
loop_
_entity.id
_entity.type
_entity.pdbx_description
1 polymer ?
#
loop_
_entity_poly.entity_id
_entity_poly.type
_entity_poly.pdbx_seq_one_letter_code
_entity_poly.pdbx_strand_id
1 'polypeptide(L)'
;MQSLEAELERARALDVRELADAVEAIGFECTRCGACCKSEADDPHTATVFPDEVRRLRAASAAGDADGGNGGDGSDGRDGGDRPETGGSGDADARDWRDMARPVPYGLTEGEDGPEGETFEWALQTDACGDCVFYEEGEDGLGACAVHEDRPLICETYPFSVDLDGTSQPMGEVVDSIGLKGPSSADDPGDPEGAVRAHECEGLGRNIDRADAESLAAALKRRAVRELEEAIGVRDAYEPTPTGPGEVVVHDSEGAKRPDGNRIDGRVEQTGAPDDDPPA
;
A
#
# COMPACT_ATOMS: atom_id res chain seq x y z
N MET A 1 -12.69 -2.90 -24.22
CA MET A 1 -12.56 -2.62 -22.78
C MET A 1 -13.38 -3.67 -22.07
N GLN A 2 -12.72 -4.54 -21.31
CA GLN A 2 -13.39 -5.56 -20.50
C GLN A 2 -13.86 -4.90 -19.20
N SER A 3 -14.81 -5.51 -18.47
CA SER A 3 -15.22 -4.95 -17.17
C SER A 3 -14.20 -5.31 -16.09
N LEU A 4 -14.16 -4.54 -14.99
CA LEU A 4 -13.30 -4.83 -13.84
C LEU A 4 -13.56 -6.23 -13.27
N GLU A 5 -14.80 -6.72 -13.32
CA GLU A 5 -15.16 -8.07 -12.88
C GLU A 5 -14.55 -9.16 -13.77
N ALA A 6 -14.52 -8.94 -15.09
CA ALA A 6 -13.88 -9.86 -16.01
C ALA A 6 -12.35 -9.86 -15.83
N GLU A 7 -11.75 -8.70 -15.55
CA GLU A 7 -10.34 -8.59 -15.17
C GLU A 7 -10.05 -9.31 -13.84
N LEU A 8 -10.93 -9.16 -12.84
CA LEU A 8 -10.79 -9.82 -11.55
C LEU A 8 -10.88 -11.35 -11.69
N GLU A 9 -11.77 -11.85 -12.54
CA GLU A 9 -11.84 -13.28 -12.86
C GLU A 9 -10.52 -13.78 -13.47
N ARG A 10 -9.93 -13.03 -14.41
CA ARG A 10 -8.62 -13.36 -14.98
C ARG A 10 -7.49 -13.33 -13.95
N ALA A 11 -7.44 -12.29 -13.11
CA ALA A 11 -6.45 -12.19 -12.03
C ALA A 11 -6.53 -13.40 -11.08
N ARG A 12 -7.75 -13.84 -10.74
CA ARG A 12 -7.96 -15.05 -9.93
C ARG A 12 -7.56 -16.32 -10.65
N ALA A 13 -7.63 -16.37 -11.97
CA ALA A 13 -7.26 -17.51 -12.81
C ALA A 13 -5.74 -17.65 -13.06
N LEU A 14 -4.93 -16.61 -12.81
CA LEU A 14 -3.47 -16.65 -13.00
C LEU A 14 -2.81 -17.88 -12.36
N ASP A 15 -1.95 -18.59 -13.10
CA ASP A 15 -1.15 -19.69 -12.55
C ASP A 15 0.12 -19.13 -11.87
N VAL A 16 0.26 -19.40 -10.57
CA VAL A 16 1.45 -18.99 -9.80
C VAL A 16 2.73 -19.60 -10.36
N ARG A 17 2.68 -20.81 -10.94
CA ARG A 17 3.86 -21.44 -11.53
C ARG A 17 4.32 -20.74 -12.79
N GLU A 18 3.40 -20.29 -13.63
CA GLU A 18 3.75 -19.55 -14.84
C GLU A 18 4.26 -18.14 -14.52
N LEU A 19 3.66 -17.49 -13.51
CA LEU A 19 4.20 -16.25 -12.95
C LEU A 19 5.61 -16.46 -12.41
N ALA A 20 5.87 -17.55 -11.68
CA ALA A 20 7.19 -17.88 -11.16
C ALA A 20 8.19 -18.13 -12.30
N ASP A 21 7.81 -18.88 -13.33
CA ASP A 21 8.64 -19.11 -14.52
C ASP A 21 9.04 -17.79 -15.19
N ALA A 22 8.12 -16.83 -15.29
CA ALA A 22 8.41 -15.51 -15.85
C ALA A 22 9.36 -14.70 -14.94
N VAL A 23 9.10 -14.67 -13.63
CA VAL A 23 9.97 -14.00 -12.64
C VAL A 23 11.39 -14.59 -12.67
N GLU A 24 11.53 -15.91 -12.75
CA GLU A 24 12.83 -16.58 -12.82
C GLU A 24 13.57 -16.31 -14.12
N ALA A 25 12.84 -16.23 -15.23
CA ALA A 25 13.42 -15.93 -16.53
C ALA A 25 13.93 -14.49 -16.62
N ILE A 26 13.23 -13.53 -15.99
CA ILE A 26 13.71 -12.14 -15.86
C ILE A 26 14.88 -12.07 -14.87
N GLY A 27 14.78 -12.80 -13.76
CA GLY A 27 15.78 -12.84 -12.69
C GLY A 27 15.71 -11.61 -11.77
N PHE A 28 15.75 -11.85 -10.46
CA PHE A 28 15.69 -10.77 -9.47
C PHE A 28 16.23 -11.18 -8.10
N GLU A 29 16.95 -10.29 -7.44
CA GLU A 29 17.28 -10.43 -6.02
C GLU A 29 17.20 -9.05 -5.36
N CYS A 30 16.33 -8.90 -4.36
CA CYS A 30 16.25 -7.66 -3.58
C CYS A 30 17.50 -7.50 -2.72
N THR A 31 18.29 -6.46 -3.00
CA THR A 31 19.52 -6.12 -2.28
C THR A 31 19.29 -5.30 -1.02
N ARG A 32 18.03 -4.93 -0.74
CA ARG A 32 17.64 -4.01 0.35
C ARG A 32 18.43 -2.69 0.31
N CYS A 33 18.63 -2.12 -0.87
CA CYS A 33 19.37 -0.87 -1.04
C CYS A 33 18.58 0.40 -0.71
N GLY A 34 17.25 0.30 -0.59
CA GLY A 34 16.36 1.41 -0.27
C GLY A 34 16.11 2.39 -1.42
N ALA A 35 16.63 2.15 -2.62
CA ALA A 35 16.45 3.04 -3.78
C ALA A 35 14.97 3.24 -4.15
N CYS A 36 14.16 2.19 -4.06
CA CYS A 36 12.72 2.27 -4.32
C CYS A 36 11.92 3.09 -3.31
N CYS A 37 12.53 3.46 -2.17
CA CYS A 37 11.91 4.29 -1.14
C CYS A 37 12.28 5.77 -1.30
N LYS A 38 13.22 6.11 -2.17
CA LYS A 38 13.69 7.48 -2.36
C LYS A 38 12.83 8.23 -3.38
N SER A 39 12.72 9.54 -3.19
CA SER A 39 12.11 10.45 -4.15
C SER A 39 13.17 11.13 -5.00
N GLU A 40 12.82 11.41 -6.25
CA GLU A 40 13.62 12.24 -7.14
C GLU A 40 12.85 13.53 -7.47
N ALA A 41 13.56 14.57 -7.92
CA ALA A 41 12.96 15.90 -8.13
C ALA A 41 11.81 15.89 -9.17
N ASP A 42 11.91 15.02 -10.17
CA ASP A 42 10.93 14.87 -11.25
C ASP A 42 10.04 13.62 -11.09
N ASP A 43 10.27 12.82 -10.04
CA ASP A 43 9.52 11.59 -9.76
C ASP A 43 9.28 11.42 -8.24
N PRO A 44 8.20 12.02 -7.70
CA PRO A 44 7.91 11.94 -6.28
C PRO A 44 7.53 10.51 -5.89
N HIS A 45 8.11 10.02 -4.78
CA HIS A 45 7.82 8.67 -4.30
C HIS A 45 6.32 8.47 -4.04
N THR A 46 5.66 7.67 -4.89
CA THR A 46 4.22 7.43 -4.86
C THR A 46 3.94 5.93 -4.92
N ALA A 47 4.09 5.27 -3.77
CA ALA A 47 3.67 3.87 -3.59
C ALA A 47 2.24 3.85 -3.02
N THR A 48 1.27 3.37 -3.80
CA THR A 48 -0.12 3.25 -3.34
C THR A 48 -0.26 2.22 -2.22
N VAL A 49 -1.20 2.46 -1.30
CA VAL A 49 -1.42 1.59 -0.13
C VAL A 49 -2.91 1.46 0.14
N PHE A 50 -3.38 0.25 0.43
CA PHE A 50 -4.79 0.02 0.72
C PHE A 50 -5.13 0.30 2.19
N PRO A 51 -6.40 0.57 2.52
CA PRO A 51 -6.79 0.92 3.87
C PRO A 51 -6.42 -0.11 4.94
N ASP A 52 -6.51 -1.41 4.62
CA ASP A 52 -6.11 -2.49 5.52
C ASP A 52 -4.59 -2.60 5.67
N GLU A 53 -3.83 -2.28 4.62
CA GLU A 53 -2.37 -2.22 4.67
C GLU A 53 -1.89 -1.06 5.56
N VAL A 54 -2.54 0.11 5.49
CA VAL A 54 -2.27 1.23 6.41
C VAL A 54 -2.47 0.79 7.86
N ARG A 55 -3.57 0.09 8.16
CA ARG A 55 -3.82 -0.44 9.52
C ARG A 55 -2.77 -1.46 9.95
N ARG A 56 -2.31 -2.33 9.03
CA ARG A 56 -1.24 -3.30 9.29
C ARG A 56 0.07 -2.64 9.63
N LEU A 57 0.47 -1.61 8.88
CA LEU A 57 1.70 -0.85 9.11
C LEU A 57 1.72 -0.16 10.47
N ARG A 58 0.57 0.39 10.91
CA ARG A 58 0.45 0.93 12.27
C ARG A 58 0.64 -0.13 13.35
N ALA A 59 0.00 -1.28 13.16
CA ALA A 59 0.10 -2.39 14.11
C ALA A 59 1.54 -2.91 14.20
N ALA A 60 2.23 -3.05 13.07
CA ALA A 60 3.63 -3.43 13.02
C ALA A 60 4.55 -2.40 13.71
N SER A 61 4.31 -1.11 13.48
CA SER A 61 5.09 -0.03 14.11
C SER A 61 4.91 0.00 15.63
N ALA A 62 3.67 -0.13 16.13
CA ALA A 62 3.40 -0.18 17.57
C ALA A 62 3.99 -1.42 18.26
N ALA A 63 4.09 -2.55 17.54
CA ALA A 63 4.71 -3.77 18.07
C ALA A 63 6.24 -3.63 18.21
N GLY A 64 6.90 -2.92 17.28
CA GLY A 64 8.34 -2.64 17.34
C GLY A 64 8.72 -1.73 18.51
N ASP A 65 7.90 -0.72 18.80
CA ASP A 65 8.14 0.24 19.89
C ASP A 65 8.00 -0.42 21.29
N ALA A 66 7.15 -1.43 21.43
CA ALA A 66 6.94 -2.16 22.68
C ALA A 66 8.13 -3.06 23.10
N ASP A 67 8.97 -3.50 22.15
CA ASP A 67 10.14 -4.36 22.44
C ASP A 67 11.39 -3.55 22.83
N GLY A 68 11.45 -2.25 22.50
CA GLY A 68 12.52 -1.32 22.91
C GLY A 68 12.44 -0.87 24.37
N GLY A 69 11.36 -1.20 25.08
CA GLY A 69 11.06 -0.75 26.44
C GLY A 69 11.52 -1.68 27.57
N ASN A 70 12.75 -2.24 27.53
CA ASN A 70 13.29 -2.92 28.71
C ASN A 70 14.81 -2.82 28.87
N GLY A 71 15.21 -1.83 29.66
CA GLY A 71 16.58 -1.66 30.17
C GLY A 71 16.63 -0.77 31.40
N GLY A 72 15.66 -0.91 32.31
CA GLY A 72 15.67 -0.22 33.59
C GLY A 72 16.69 -0.83 34.56
N ASP A 73 17.83 -0.17 34.74
CA ASP A 73 18.62 -0.23 35.97
C ASP A 73 18.34 1.05 36.77
N GLY A 74 17.83 0.86 37.98
CA GLY A 74 17.37 1.91 38.87
C GLY A 74 18.39 2.33 39.91
N SER A 75 18.44 3.63 40.18
CA SER A 75 18.69 4.33 41.46
C SER A 75 19.05 5.79 41.11
N ASP A 76 18.65 6.86 41.78
CA ASP A 76 18.28 7.05 43.17
C ASP A 76 17.53 8.41 43.33
N GLY A 77 16.46 8.40 44.12
CA GLY A 77 15.98 9.44 45.06
C GLY A 77 15.96 10.97 44.78
N ARG A 78 14.72 11.50 44.87
CA ARG A 78 14.28 12.82 45.44
C ARG A 78 14.54 14.05 44.54
N ASP A 79 13.65 15.02 44.35
CA ASP A 79 12.82 15.78 45.30
C ASP A 79 11.66 16.47 44.54
N GLY A 80 10.59 16.83 45.26
CA GLY A 80 9.29 17.22 44.71
C GLY A 80 9.19 18.62 44.11
N GLY A 81 8.18 18.78 43.25
CA GLY A 81 7.72 20.08 42.76
C GLY A 81 6.50 19.94 41.84
N ASP A 82 5.37 20.49 42.30
CA ASP A 82 4.13 20.79 41.57
C ASP A 82 4.24 20.87 40.04
N ARG A 83 3.44 20.07 39.32
CA ARG A 83 3.12 20.29 37.91
C ARG A 83 1.66 19.90 37.66
N PRO A 84 0.90 20.70 36.88
CA PRO A 84 -0.55 20.56 36.84
C PRO A 84 -0.94 19.32 36.03
N GLU A 85 -2.02 18.68 36.48
CA GLU A 85 -2.62 17.54 35.81
C GLU A 85 -3.14 17.96 34.43
N THR A 86 -2.38 17.59 33.40
CA THR A 86 -2.91 17.48 32.05
C THR A 86 -3.22 16.01 31.85
N GLY A 87 -4.52 15.70 31.90
CA GLY A 87 -5.05 14.40 31.50
C GLY A 87 -4.70 14.15 30.04
N GLY A 88 -3.96 13.07 29.83
CA GLY A 88 -3.54 12.54 28.55
C GLY A 88 -2.87 11.20 28.76
N SER A 89 -3.55 10.30 29.47
CA SER A 89 -3.14 8.92 29.64
C SER A 89 -3.65 8.09 28.46
N GLY A 90 -2.72 7.61 27.63
CA GLY A 90 -2.91 6.49 26.70
C GLY A 90 -3.31 6.87 25.27
N ASP A 91 -2.34 7.26 24.44
CA ASP A 91 -2.26 7.01 22.97
C ASP A 91 -1.03 7.72 22.36
N ALA A 92 0.13 7.67 23.03
CA ALA A 92 1.36 8.31 22.55
C ALA A 92 2.24 7.39 21.69
N ASP A 93 1.90 6.10 21.56
CA ASP A 93 2.75 5.06 20.97
C ASP A 93 2.11 4.33 19.79
N ALA A 94 0.95 4.79 19.29
CA ALA A 94 0.36 4.30 18.04
C ALA A 94 0.38 5.42 17.01
N ARG A 95 1.29 5.33 16.05
CA ARG A 95 1.38 6.25 14.91
C ARG A 95 0.01 6.42 14.22
N ASP A 96 -0.34 7.65 13.89
CA ASP A 96 -1.62 8.03 13.27
C ASP A 96 -1.67 7.66 11.77
N TRP A 97 -2.83 7.78 11.13
CA TRP A 97 -3.00 7.57 9.68
C TRP A 97 -2.02 8.41 8.89
N ARG A 98 -1.90 9.67 9.30
CA ARG A 98 -1.05 10.66 8.65
C ARG A 98 0.43 10.35 8.76
N ASP A 99 0.82 9.50 9.71
CA ASP A 99 2.21 9.05 9.85
C ASP A 99 2.54 7.90 8.90
N MET A 100 1.52 7.25 8.32
CA MET A 100 1.66 6.06 7.48
C MET A 100 1.32 6.32 6.02
N ALA A 101 0.28 7.12 5.81
CA ALA A 101 -0.32 7.34 4.50
C ALA A 101 -0.78 8.77 4.33
N ARG A 102 -0.75 9.23 3.09
CA ARG A 102 -1.27 10.52 2.64
C ARG A 102 -2.23 10.33 1.46
N PRO A 103 -3.11 11.30 1.19
CA PRO A 103 -3.88 11.33 -0.05
C PRO A 103 -2.95 11.21 -1.26
N VAL A 104 -3.33 10.40 -2.26
CA VAL A 104 -2.62 10.40 -3.55
C VAL A 104 -2.73 11.82 -4.15
N PRO A 105 -1.64 12.39 -4.69
CA PRO A 105 -1.63 13.80 -5.10
C PRO A 105 -2.46 14.09 -6.35
N TYR A 106 -2.87 13.07 -7.11
CA TYR A 106 -3.62 13.23 -8.35
C TYR A 106 -5.07 13.66 -8.10
N GLY A 107 -5.56 14.63 -8.86
CA GLY A 107 -6.92 15.18 -8.70
C GLY A 107 -7.04 16.34 -7.70
N LEU A 108 -6.02 16.55 -6.87
CA LEU A 108 -5.96 17.70 -5.97
C LEU A 108 -5.41 18.94 -6.68
N THR A 109 -5.86 20.11 -6.23
CA THR A 109 -5.36 21.42 -6.67
C THR A 109 -4.71 22.16 -5.51
N GLU A 110 -3.71 22.99 -5.81
CA GLU A 110 -3.05 23.79 -4.79
C GLU A 110 -3.85 25.07 -4.48
N GLY A 111 -4.34 25.18 -3.25
CA GLY A 111 -5.09 26.31 -2.71
C GLY A 111 -4.28 27.17 -1.73
N GLU A 112 -4.90 28.23 -1.19
CA GLU A 112 -4.23 29.16 -0.26
C GLU A 112 -3.83 28.48 1.07
N ASP A 113 -4.61 27.50 1.51
CA ASP A 113 -4.42 26.78 2.77
C ASP A 113 -3.79 25.38 2.59
N GLY A 114 -3.31 25.06 1.38
CA GLY A 114 -2.74 23.77 1.01
C GLY A 114 -3.52 23.05 -0.11
N PRO A 115 -3.27 21.75 -0.34
CA PRO A 115 -4.00 20.99 -1.34
C PRO A 115 -5.49 20.90 -0.98
N GLU A 116 -6.36 20.99 -1.98
CA GLU A 116 -7.81 20.93 -1.85
C GLU A 116 -8.45 20.12 -2.99
N GLY A 117 -9.62 19.51 -2.71
CA GLY A 117 -10.40 18.75 -3.68
C GLY A 117 -10.59 17.27 -3.32
N GLU A 118 -11.04 16.50 -4.31
CA GLU A 118 -11.26 15.06 -4.19
C GLU A 118 -10.09 14.29 -4.84
N THR A 119 -9.66 13.21 -4.21
CA THR A 119 -8.69 12.25 -4.76
C THR A 119 -9.13 10.81 -4.50
N PHE A 120 -8.46 9.86 -5.12
CA PHE A 120 -8.70 8.44 -4.97
C PHE A 120 -7.47 7.75 -4.37
N GLU A 121 -7.73 6.78 -3.49
CA GLU A 121 -6.71 5.93 -2.87
C GLU A 121 -5.70 6.68 -1.97
N TRP A 122 -4.78 5.92 -1.38
CA TRP A 122 -3.75 6.43 -0.49
C TRP A 122 -2.37 6.11 -1.06
N ALA A 123 -1.40 6.97 -0.74
CA ALA A 123 0.02 6.70 -0.95
C ALA A 123 0.73 6.59 0.40
N LEU A 124 1.79 5.78 0.48
CA LEU A 124 2.69 5.75 1.63
C LEU A 124 3.19 7.15 1.93
N GLN A 125 3.17 7.53 3.22
CA GLN A 125 3.63 8.84 3.66
C GLN A 125 5.12 9.05 3.33
N THR A 126 5.50 10.31 3.17
CA THR A 126 6.89 10.72 2.94
C THR A 126 7.36 11.68 4.01
N ASP A 127 8.68 11.73 4.19
CA ASP A 127 9.34 12.68 5.07
C ASP A 127 9.51 14.06 4.41
N ALA A 128 10.30 14.93 5.05
CA ALA A 128 10.59 16.27 4.55
C ALA A 128 11.49 16.29 3.29
N CYS A 129 12.22 15.22 3.03
CA CYS A 129 13.02 15.03 1.81
C CYS A 129 12.16 14.51 0.65
N GLY A 130 10.97 13.99 0.95
CA GLY A 130 10.08 13.33 0.00
C GLY A 130 10.29 11.82 -0.05
N ASP A 131 11.21 11.26 0.74
CA ASP A 131 11.46 9.82 0.81
C ASP A 131 10.36 9.14 1.63
N CYS A 132 10.12 7.86 1.40
CA CYS A 132 9.15 7.08 2.18
C CYS A 132 9.47 7.16 3.69
N VAL A 133 8.46 7.36 4.54
CA VAL A 133 8.64 7.45 6.02
C VAL A 133 9.27 6.23 6.68
N PHE A 134 9.29 5.09 5.98
CA PHE A 134 9.92 3.86 6.47
C PHE A 134 11.36 3.68 5.98
N TYR A 135 11.88 4.63 5.21
CA TYR A 135 13.27 4.65 4.80
C TYR A 135 14.16 5.04 5.99
N GLU A 136 15.12 4.19 6.30
CA GLU A 136 16.15 4.44 7.29
C GLU A 136 17.52 4.34 6.63
N GLU A 137 18.32 5.41 6.71
CA GLU A 137 19.69 5.38 6.22
C GLU A 137 20.63 4.79 7.27
N GLY A 138 21.31 3.69 6.93
CA GLY A 138 22.34 3.08 7.76
C GLY A 138 23.62 3.91 7.85
N GLU A 139 24.47 3.60 8.83
CA GLU A 139 25.76 4.29 9.02
C GLU A 139 26.74 4.11 7.85
N ASP A 140 26.53 3.08 7.04
CA ASP A 140 27.27 2.78 5.82
C ASP A 140 26.73 3.52 4.57
N GLY A 141 25.69 4.34 4.74
CA GLY A 141 25.00 5.05 3.67
C GLY A 141 24.06 4.17 2.83
N LEU A 142 23.81 2.93 3.24
CA LEU A 142 22.82 2.06 2.61
C LEU A 142 21.46 2.26 3.29
N GLY A 143 20.44 2.51 2.48
CA GLY A 143 19.08 2.68 2.97
C GLY A 143 18.36 1.35 3.18
N ALA A 144 17.65 1.20 4.29
CA ALA A 144 16.82 0.04 4.59
C ALA A 144 15.36 0.44 4.79
N CYS A 145 14.45 -0.48 4.50
CA CYS A 145 13.03 -0.31 4.85
C CYS A 145 12.80 -0.89 6.26
N ALA A 146 12.41 -0.04 7.21
CA ALA A 146 12.16 -0.43 8.59
C ALA A 146 11.02 -1.46 8.75
N VAL A 147 10.08 -1.50 7.79
CA VAL A 147 8.91 -2.39 7.76
C VAL A 147 9.00 -3.42 6.64
N HIS A 148 10.21 -3.83 6.25
CA HIS A 148 10.41 -4.70 5.08
C HIS A 148 9.61 -6.02 5.12
N GLU A 149 9.32 -6.57 6.31
CA GLU A 149 8.52 -7.79 6.47
C GLU A 149 7.00 -7.52 6.38
N ASP A 150 6.57 -6.30 6.71
CA ASP A 150 5.16 -5.86 6.74
C ASP A 150 4.79 -4.92 5.58
N ARG A 151 5.70 -4.78 4.61
CA ARG A 151 5.57 -3.88 3.47
C ARG A 151 4.26 -4.12 2.69
N PRO A 152 3.63 -3.05 2.16
CA PRO A 152 2.46 -3.18 1.29
C PRO A 152 2.73 -4.05 0.05
N LEU A 153 1.69 -4.58 -0.56
CA LEU A 153 1.75 -5.43 -1.75
C LEU A 153 2.51 -4.76 -2.90
N ILE A 154 2.35 -3.45 -3.11
CA ILE A 154 3.11 -2.72 -4.14
C ILE A 154 4.62 -2.80 -3.91
N CYS A 155 5.06 -2.71 -2.65
CA CYS A 155 6.47 -2.79 -2.27
C CYS A 155 6.97 -4.25 -2.19
N GLU A 156 6.11 -5.19 -1.77
CA GLU A 156 6.43 -6.62 -1.73
C GLU A 156 6.72 -7.19 -3.12
N THR A 157 5.98 -6.70 -4.11
CA THR A 157 6.04 -7.21 -5.48
C THR A 157 6.98 -6.42 -6.39
N TYR A 158 7.46 -5.25 -5.97
CA TYR A 158 8.44 -4.48 -6.72
C TYR A 158 9.73 -5.30 -6.94
N PRO A 159 10.28 -5.34 -8.17
CA PRO A 159 10.00 -4.46 -9.31
C PRO A 159 9.02 -5.04 -10.33
N PHE A 160 8.15 -5.98 -9.95
CA PHE A 160 7.26 -6.65 -10.88
C PHE A 160 5.82 -6.14 -10.79
N SER A 161 5.11 -6.17 -11.93
CA SER A 161 3.66 -6.04 -11.99
C SER A 161 3.07 -7.02 -13.01
N VAL A 162 1.77 -7.28 -12.92
CA VAL A 162 1.05 -8.09 -13.91
C VAL A 162 0.21 -7.19 -14.81
N ASP A 163 0.28 -7.44 -16.11
CA ASP A 163 -0.62 -6.91 -17.12
C ASP A 163 -1.74 -7.90 -17.42
N LEU A 164 -2.98 -7.43 -17.52
CA LEU A 164 -4.16 -8.26 -17.83
C LEU A 164 -4.97 -7.68 -18.99
N ASP A 165 -4.33 -6.93 -19.89
CA ASP A 165 -4.95 -6.28 -21.07
C ASP A 165 -6.07 -5.27 -20.70
N GLY A 166 -6.00 -4.76 -19.47
CA GLY A 166 -6.89 -3.76 -18.88
C GLY A 166 -6.31 -2.34 -18.93
N THR A 167 -6.98 -1.39 -18.27
CA THR A 167 -6.58 0.03 -18.26
C THR A 167 -5.50 0.39 -17.24
N SER A 168 -5.05 -0.53 -16.39
CA SER A 168 -3.98 -0.29 -15.42
C SER A 168 -2.63 -0.19 -16.10
N GLN A 169 -2.27 1.04 -16.49
CA GLN A 169 -0.90 1.38 -16.83
C GLN A 169 -0.12 1.53 -15.52
N PRO A 170 0.92 0.70 -15.27
CA PRO A 170 1.70 0.83 -14.06
C PRO A 170 2.50 2.13 -14.07
N MET A 171 2.77 2.64 -12.86
CA MET A 171 3.76 3.70 -12.67
C MET A 171 5.16 3.10 -12.83
N GLY A 172 6.01 3.79 -13.60
CA GLY A 172 7.40 3.38 -13.85
C GLY A 172 7.66 2.90 -15.29
N GLU A 173 8.92 2.99 -15.70
CA GLU A 173 9.38 2.48 -16.99
C GLU A 173 9.49 0.95 -16.95
N VAL A 174 8.80 0.30 -17.88
CA VAL A 174 8.89 -1.15 -18.08
C VAL A 174 10.16 -1.46 -18.87
N VAL A 175 11.11 -2.14 -18.23
CA VAL A 175 12.41 -2.49 -18.82
C VAL A 175 12.46 -3.91 -19.40
N ASP A 176 11.59 -4.80 -18.92
CA ASP A 176 11.44 -6.16 -19.45
C ASP A 176 10.00 -6.65 -19.28
N SER A 177 9.58 -7.60 -20.12
CA SER A 177 8.26 -8.20 -20.03
C SER A 177 8.23 -9.62 -20.61
N ILE A 178 7.53 -10.53 -19.92
CA ILE A 178 7.30 -11.89 -20.39
C ILE A 178 5.78 -12.13 -20.47
N GLY A 179 5.31 -12.45 -21.67
CA GLY A 179 3.92 -12.82 -21.91
C GLY A 179 3.54 -14.12 -21.19
N LEU A 180 2.37 -14.10 -20.57
CA LEU A 180 1.77 -15.25 -19.90
C LEU A 180 0.91 -16.04 -20.88
N LYS A 181 0.94 -17.36 -20.74
CA LYS A 181 0.07 -18.24 -21.51
C LYS A 181 -1.23 -18.32 -20.76
N GLY A 182 -2.30 -17.73 -21.28
CA GLY A 182 -3.60 -17.91 -20.65
C GLY A 182 -4.11 -19.35 -20.77
N PRO A 183 -5.22 -19.69 -20.10
CA PRO A 183 -5.91 -20.96 -20.28
C PRO A 183 -6.50 -21.07 -21.69
N SER A 184 -5.64 -21.31 -22.68
CA SER A 184 -5.96 -21.51 -24.11
C SER A 184 -7.31 -20.90 -24.52
N SER A 185 -7.41 -19.59 -24.72
CA SER A 185 -8.53 -19.09 -25.51
C SER A 185 -8.53 -19.86 -26.84
N ALA A 186 -9.63 -20.58 -27.11
CA ALA A 186 -9.75 -21.41 -28.31
C ALA A 186 -9.75 -20.56 -29.60
N ASP A 187 -9.86 -19.24 -29.44
CA ASP A 187 -10.12 -18.26 -30.48
C ASP A 187 -8.85 -17.55 -30.98
N ASP A 188 -7.76 -17.47 -30.20
CA ASP A 188 -6.48 -16.94 -30.69
C ASP A 188 -5.25 -17.45 -29.91
N PRO A 189 -4.59 -18.53 -30.37
CA PRO A 189 -3.43 -19.13 -29.67
C PRO A 189 -2.14 -18.30 -29.76
N GLY A 190 -2.17 -17.10 -30.35
CA GLY A 190 -1.00 -16.24 -30.58
C GLY A 190 -0.88 -15.02 -29.68
N ASP A 191 -1.93 -14.64 -28.95
CA ASP A 191 -1.96 -13.42 -28.13
C ASP A 191 -1.78 -13.75 -26.64
N PRO A 192 -0.78 -13.17 -25.95
CA PRO A 192 -0.62 -13.42 -24.52
C PRO A 192 -1.82 -12.86 -23.75
N GLU A 193 -2.44 -13.65 -22.87
CA GLU A 193 -3.61 -13.22 -22.07
C GLU A 193 -3.22 -12.34 -20.85
N GLY A 194 -1.99 -11.81 -20.89
CA GLY A 194 -1.37 -11.00 -19.84
C GLY A 194 0.16 -11.08 -19.91
N ALA A 195 0.84 -10.31 -19.08
CA ALA A 195 2.30 -10.31 -19.02
C ALA A 195 2.82 -10.02 -17.62
N VAL A 196 3.95 -10.61 -17.24
CA VAL A 196 4.76 -10.12 -16.11
C VAL A 196 5.67 -9.04 -16.65
N ARG A 197 5.62 -7.85 -16.05
CA ARG A 197 6.46 -6.71 -16.39
C ARG A 197 7.46 -6.46 -15.27
N ALA A 198 8.68 -6.10 -15.63
CA ALA A 198 9.70 -5.63 -14.71
C ALA A 198 9.94 -4.13 -14.91
N HIS A 199 10.08 -3.42 -13.80
CA HIS A 199 10.38 -2.01 -13.72
C HIS A 199 11.84 -1.79 -13.34
N GLU A 200 12.39 -0.60 -13.61
CA GLU A 200 13.78 -0.27 -13.29
C GLU A 200 14.13 -0.63 -11.83
N CYS A 201 15.11 -1.51 -11.66
CA CYS A 201 15.65 -1.89 -10.35
C CYS A 201 17.04 -2.53 -10.51
N GLU A 202 17.99 -2.18 -9.63
CA GLU A 202 19.35 -2.75 -9.64
C GLU A 202 19.42 -4.25 -9.31
N GLY A 203 18.34 -4.80 -8.75
CA GLY A 203 18.22 -6.22 -8.39
C GLY A 203 17.92 -7.13 -9.59
N LEU A 204 17.54 -6.57 -10.74
CA LEU A 204 17.17 -7.34 -11.93
C LEU A 204 18.34 -8.09 -12.56
N GLY A 205 18.04 -9.21 -13.23
CA GLY A 205 19.00 -10.07 -13.92
C GLY A 205 19.85 -10.94 -12.99
N ARG A 206 19.59 -10.90 -11.68
CA ARG A 206 20.20 -11.77 -10.67
C ARG A 206 19.45 -13.11 -10.59
N ASN A 207 20.11 -14.14 -10.05
CA ASN A 207 19.45 -15.43 -9.87
C ASN A 207 18.50 -15.37 -8.67
N ILE A 208 17.23 -15.64 -8.90
CA ILE A 208 16.25 -15.95 -7.86
C ILE A 208 16.12 -17.47 -7.76
N ASP A 209 15.99 -18.01 -6.55
CA ASP A 209 15.66 -19.43 -6.41
C ASP A 209 14.17 -19.68 -6.66
N ARG A 210 13.83 -20.93 -6.99
CA ARG A 210 12.45 -21.30 -7.34
C ARG A 210 11.45 -21.02 -6.21
N ALA A 211 11.83 -21.21 -4.96
CA ALA A 211 10.92 -21.01 -3.84
C ALA A 211 10.64 -19.52 -3.61
N ASP A 212 11.65 -18.68 -3.77
CA ASP A 212 11.53 -17.23 -3.74
C ASP A 212 10.73 -16.70 -4.94
N ALA A 213 10.96 -17.25 -6.14
CA ALA A 213 10.17 -16.92 -7.33
C ALA A 213 8.69 -17.31 -7.17
N GLU A 214 8.38 -18.49 -6.63
CA GLU A 214 7.01 -18.91 -6.33
C GLU A 214 6.36 -18.02 -5.27
N SER A 215 7.11 -17.58 -4.27
CA SER A 215 6.62 -16.67 -3.22
C SER A 215 6.30 -15.30 -3.79
N LEU A 216 7.19 -14.73 -4.61
CA LEU A 216 6.99 -13.46 -5.30
C LEU A 216 5.85 -13.54 -6.33
N ALA A 217 5.75 -14.65 -7.07
CA ALA A 217 4.65 -14.91 -7.99
C ALA A 217 3.29 -15.00 -7.28
N ALA A 218 3.24 -15.64 -6.11
CA ALA A 218 2.04 -15.66 -5.28
C ALA A 218 1.68 -14.24 -4.80
N ALA A 219 2.67 -13.44 -4.40
CA ALA A 219 2.46 -12.04 -4.04
C ALA A 219 1.93 -11.20 -5.21
N LEU A 220 2.50 -11.37 -6.42
CA LEU A 220 2.04 -10.71 -7.64
C LEU A 220 0.58 -11.02 -7.95
N LYS A 221 0.19 -12.31 -7.88
CA LYS A 221 -1.21 -12.71 -8.04
C LYS A 221 -2.11 -12.07 -6.98
N ARG A 222 -1.69 -12.11 -5.70
CA ARG A 222 -2.45 -11.47 -4.60
C ARG A 222 -2.64 -9.98 -4.86
N ARG A 223 -1.58 -9.28 -5.27
CA ARG A 223 -1.63 -7.86 -5.63
C ARG A 223 -2.60 -7.58 -6.75
N ALA A 224 -2.49 -8.30 -7.88
CA ALA A 224 -3.38 -8.09 -9.02
C ALA A 224 -4.87 -8.28 -8.66
N VAL A 225 -5.17 -9.31 -7.86
CA VAL A 225 -6.54 -9.54 -7.35
C VAL A 225 -6.98 -8.39 -6.43
N ARG A 226 -6.12 -7.98 -5.50
CA ARG A 226 -6.43 -6.93 -4.52
C ARG A 226 -6.68 -5.58 -5.19
N GLU A 227 -5.82 -5.18 -6.13
CA GLU A 227 -5.96 -3.94 -6.91
C GLU A 227 -7.32 -3.88 -7.62
N LEU A 228 -7.77 -4.98 -8.22
CA LEU A 228 -9.07 -5.05 -8.90
C LEU A 228 -10.25 -5.05 -7.92
N GLU A 229 -10.14 -5.75 -6.79
CA GLU A 229 -11.16 -5.70 -5.72
C GLU A 229 -11.31 -4.29 -5.15
N GLU A 230 -10.20 -3.59 -4.95
CA GLU A 230 -10.17 -2.22 -4.45
C GLU A 230 -10.74 -1.23 -5.47
N ALA A 231 -10.37 -1.35 -6.75
CA ALA A 231 -10.93 -0.53 -7.82
C ALA A 231 -12.46 -0.74 -7.98
N ILE A 232 -12.94 -1.99 -7.88
CA ILE A 232 -14.38 -2.29 -7.85
C ILE A 232 -15.02 -1.66 -6.61
N GLY A 233 -14.40 -1.78 -5.44
CA GLY A 233 -14.89 -1.18 -4.20
C GLY A 233 -15.01 0.34 -4.31
N VAL A 234 -14.00 1.03 -4.85
CA VAL A 234 -14.03 2.48 -5.10
C VAL A 234 -15.19 2.83 -6.02
N ARG A 235 -15.32 2.16 -7.16
CA ARG A 235 -16.40 2.39 -8.13
C ARG A 235 -17.77 2.23 -7.49
N ASP A 236 -17.95 1.19 -6.67
CA ASP A 236 -19.23 0.84 -6.07
C ASP A 236 -19.59 1.73 -4.86
N ALA A 237 -18.58 2.25 -4.13
CA ALA A 237 -18.76 3.11 -2.97
C ALA A 237 -18.72 4.61 -3.28
N TYR A 238 -18.22 5.01 -4.45
CA TYR A 238 -18.02 6.41 -4.80
C TYR A 238 -19.34 7.20 -4.82
N GLU A 239 -19.36 8.26 -4.01
CA GLU A 239 -20.38 9.30 -4.04
C GLU A 239 -19.66 10.66 -4.04
N PRO A 240 -19.91 11.55 -5.02
CA PRO A 240 -19.29 12.87 -5.06
C PRO A 240 -19.49 13.62 -3.73
N THR A 241 -18.39 14.06 -3.13
CA THR A 241 -18.41 14.70 -1.81
C THR A 241 -17.96 16.16 -1.94
N PRO A 242 -18.85 17.14 -1.73
CA PRO A 242 -18.49 18.55 -1.84
C PRO A 242 -17.37 18.94 -0.87
N THR A 243 -16.36 19.65 -1.36
CA THR A 243 -15.24 20.17 -0.56
C THR A 243 -15.28 21.70 -0.48
N GLY A 244 -15.01 22.24 0.71
CA GLY A 244 -14.66 23.65 0.90
C GLY A 244 -13.19 23.95 0.58
N PRO A 245 -12.79 25.24 0.63
CA PRO A 245 -11.38 25.63 0.51
C PRO A 245 -10.51 24.94 1.56
N GLY A 246 -9.37 24.41 1.14
CA GLY A 246 -8.44 23.65 2.00
C GLY A 246 -8.98 22.30 2.49
N GLU A 247 -10.13 21.83 2.00
CA GLU A 247 -10.65 20.51 2.34
C GLU A 247 -10.25 19.46 1.29
N VAL A 248 -9.72 18.34 1.78
CA VAL A 248 -9.38 17.16 0.97
C VAL A 248 -10.29 16.01 1.34
N VAL A 249 -10.83 15.33 0.34
CA VAL A 249 -11.56 14.07 0.49
C VAL A 249 -10.83 12.98 -0.28
N VAL A 250 -10.60 11.86 0.40
CA VAL A 250 -10.01 10.66 -0.19
C VAL A 250 -11.11 9.62 -0.36
N HIS A 251 -11.28 9.13 -1.59
CA HIS A 251 -12.18 8.01 -1.90
C HIS A 251 -11.38 6.73 -2.04
N ASP A 252 -11.65 5.75 -1.18
CA ASP A 252 -11.11 4.39 -1.32
C ASP A 252 -12.25 3.36 -1.36
N SER A 253 -11.91 2.07 -1.38
CA SER A 253 -12.89 0.97 -1.43
C SER A 253 -13.85 0.93 -0.24
N GLU A 254 -13.49 1.61 0.86
CA GLU A 254 -14.33 1.74 2.02
C GLU A 254 -15.24 2.97 1.92
N GLY A 255 -14.94 3.96 1.09
CA GLY A 255 -15.74 5.16 0.84
C GLY A 255 -15.01 6.47 1.15
N ALA A 256 -15.75 7.58 1.24
CA ALA A 256 -15.18 8.92 1.43
C ALA A 256 -14.59 9.11 2.84
N LYS A 257 -13.34 9.60 2.90
CA LYS A 257 -12.56 9.82 4.11
C LYS A 257 -11.89 11.18 4.13
N ARG A 258 -11.66 11.70 5.34
CA ARG A 258 -10.75 12.82 5.61
C ARG A 258 -9.30 12.34 5.52
N PRO A 259 -8.30 13.25 5.40
CA PRO A 259 -6.88 12.86 5.33
C PRO A 259 -6.32 12.11 6.54
N ASP A 260 -7.03 12.04 7.68
CA ASP A 260 -6.71 11.17 8.81
C ASP A 260 -7.29 9.75 8.68
N GLY A 261 -7.88 9.42 7.53
CA GLY A 261 -8.50 8.12 7.28
C GLY A 261 -9.85 7.92 7.96
N ASN A 262 -10.37 8.90 8.70
CA ASN A 262 -11.72 8.81 9.25
C ASN A 262 -12.77 9.04 8.15
N ARG A 263 -13.83 8.22 8.15
CA ARG A 263 -14.95 8.35 7.24
C ARG A 263 -15.67 9.69 7.43
N ILE A 264 -16.11 10.29 6.32
CA ILE A 264 -16.90 11.54 6.34
C ILE A 264 -18.36 11.26 6.71
N ASP A 265 -18.85 10.07 6.38
CA ASP A 265 -20.20 9.65 6.68
C ASP A 265 -20.30 9.15 8.12
N GLY A 266 -21.13 9.82 8.93
CA GLY A 266 -21.47 9.41 10.29
C GLY A 266 -22.28 8.11 10.41
N ARG A 267 -22.12 7.13 9.50
CA ARG A 267 -22.59 5.76 9.76
C ARG A 267 -21.64 5.11 10.75
N VAL A 268 -21.90 5.39 12.02
CA VAL A 268 -21.57 4.48 13.11
C VAL A 268 -22.11 3.10 12.70
N GLU A 269 -21.23 2.09 12.65
CA GLU A 269 -21.66 0.70 12.65
C GLU A 269 -22.59 0.52 13.85
N GLN A 270 -23.90 0.45 13.61
CA GLN A 270 -24.80 -0.11 14.60
C GLN A 270 -24.43 -1.59 14.68
N THR A 271 -23.57 -1.91 15.65
CA THR A 271 -23.45 -3.26 16.18
C THR A 271 -24.86 -3.68 16.58
N GLY A 272 -25.45 -4.58 15.79
CA GLY A 272 -26.81 -5.04 15.99
C GLY A 272 -26.97 -5.59 17.40
N ALA A 273 -27.75 -4.91 18.22
CA ALA A 273 -28.40 -5.54 19.35
C ALA A 273 -29.47 -6.50 18.80
N PRO A 274 -29.60 -7.72 19.33
CA PRO A 274 -30.64 -8.63 18.90
C PRO A 274 -32.01 -8.10 19.37
N ASP A 275 -32.93 -7.93 18.42
CA ASP A 275 -34.35 -7.74 18.68
C ASP A 275 -34.93 -9.02 19.30
N ASP A 276 -34.91 -9.12 20.63
CA ASP A 276 -35.71 -10.08 21.40
C ASP A 276 -37.07 -9.44 21.72
N ASP A 277 -38.05 -9.64 20.84
CA ASP A 277 -39.46 -9.42 21.15
C ASP A 277 -40.20 -10.77 21.03
N PRO A 278 -40.72 -11.35 22.14
CA PRO A 278 -41.39 -12.64 22.09
C PRO A 278 -42.85 -12.51 21.62
N PRO A 279 -43.39 -13.50 20.89
CA PRO A 279 -44.76 -13.43 20.39
C PRO A 279 -45.79 -13.60 21.51
N ALA A 280 -46.88 -12.83 21.40
CA ALA A 280 -48.11 -12.92 22.19
C ALA A 280 -49.05 -14.01 21.70
#